data_AF-A0A7W0VQZ9-F1
#
_entry.id   AF-A0A7W0VQZ9-F1
#
_cell.length_a   1.000
_cell.length_b   1.000
_cell.length_c   1.000
_cell.angle_alpha   90.00
_cell.angle_beta   90.00
_cell.angle_gamma   90.00
#
_symmetry.space_group_name_H-M   'P 1'
#
loop_
_entity.id
_entity.type
_entity.pdbx_description
1 polymer ?
#
loop_
_entity_poly.entity_id
_entity_poly.type
_entity_poly.pdbx_seq_one_letter_code
_entity_poly.pdbx_strand_id
1 'polypeptide(L)'
;MDATTLEADDPKALADWLGTRGFEATPELTAWLAKYVTDKWKITAFLIGTEQRDGDRFEMATKAVKLTFKTEEPFYPYREPELPPAPEALDLPPRMLRVYFVSNQRYTGRLGAASWNASTLFSAPLELPSELWTSNAVNRTTVFIDDASPRIARDEVTFVPHTDQQVVKQPPTVIDRPRKITIPLEGIALVLIVGFLIIRRRSSRAGAE
;
A
#
# COMPACT_ATOMS: atom_id res chain seq x y z
N MET A 1 20.42 4.97 -7.63
CA MET A 1 20.06 3.69 -6.99
C MET A 1 21.05 2.67 -7.47
N ASP A 2 21.93 2.26 -6.56
CA ASP A 2 22.91 1.22 -6.83
C ASP A 2 22.40 -0.09 -6.25
N ALA A 3 22.52 -1.16 -7.04
CA ALA A 3 22.07 -2.50 -6.67
C ALA A 3 23.24 -3.46 -6.76
N THR A 4 23.48 -4.24 -5.71
CA THR A 4 24.50 -5.30 -5.71
C THR A 4 23.87 -6.59 -5.24
N THR A 5 23.97 -7.65 -6.06
CA THR A 5 23.55 -9.00 -5.68
C THR A 5 24.73 -9.78 -5.14
N LEU A 6 24.53 -10.44 -4.00
CA LEU A 6 25.57 -11.11 -3.24
C LEU A 6 25.07 -12.39 -2.58
N GLU A 7 26.01 -13.23 -2.21
CA GLU A 7 25.86 -14.38 -1.32
C GLU A 7 26.86 -14.23 -0.18
N ALA A 8 26.52 -14.78 0.97
CA ALA A 8 27.40 -14.80 2.12
C ALA A 8 27.22 -16.11 2.89
N ASP A 9 28.30 -16.51 3.55
CA ASP A 9 28.32 -17.66 4.47
C ASP A 9 28.45 -17.22 5.94
N ASP A 10 28.72 -15.94 6.19
CA ASP A 10 28.86 -15.34 7.51
C ASP A 10 27.98 -14.07 7.61
N PRO A 11 26.97 -14.05 8.50
CA PRO A 11 26.10 -12.90 8.70
C PRO A 11 26.83 -11.64 9.16
N LYS A 12 27.88 -11.81 9.99
CA LYS A 12 28.68 -10.69 10.50
C LYS A 12 29.53 -10.10 9.38
N ALA A 13 30.19 -10.94 8.59
CA ALA A 13 30.97 -10.46 7.45
C ALA A 13 30.11 -9.70 6.43
N LEU A 14 28.87 -10.16 6.21
CA LEU A 14 27.91 -9.44 5.38
C LEU A 14 27.49 -8.10 5.99
N ALA A 15 27.15 -8.06 7.29
CA ALA A 15 26.81 -6.83 7.98
C ALA A 15 27.97 -5.81 7.94
N ASP A 16 29.20 -6.27 8.17
CA ASP A 16 30.41 -5.45 8.08
C ASP A 16 30.57 -4.89 6.65
N TRP A 17 30.42 -5.73 5.62
CA TRP A 17 30.48 -5.30 4.22
C TRP A 17 29.42 -4.24 3.88
N LEU A 18 28.18 -4.42 4.36
CA LEU A 18 27.11 -3.43 4.21
C LEU A 18 27.49 -2.11 4.89
N GLY A 19 28.00 -2.16 6.11
CA GLY A 19 28.46 -0.97 6.84
C GLY A 19 29.54 -0.19 6.09
N THR A 20 30.54 -0.88 5.51
CA THR A 20 31.58 -0.23 4.70
C THR A 20 31.06 0.46 3.43
N ARG A 21 29.82 0.16 3.02
CA ARG A 21 29.14 0.74 1.84
C ARG A 21 28.04 1.74 2.20
N GLY A 22 28.00 2.18 3.46
CA GLY A 22 27.07 3.23 3.91
C GLY A 22 25.67 2.75 4.26
N PHE A 23 25.46 1.45 4.39
CA PHE A 23 24.24 0.92 5.01
C PHE A 23 24.33 1.02 6.53
N GLU A 24 23.18 1.15 7.19
CA GLU A 24 23.10 1.10 8.64
C GLU A 24 23.42 -0.32 9.14
N ALA A 25 24.50 -0.49 9.91
CA ALA A 25 24.98 -1.79 10.38
C ALA A 25 24.67 -1.98 11.87
N THR A 26 23.42 -2.32 12.20
CA THR A 26 23.00 -2.57 13.58
C THR A 26 23.12 -4.05 13.99
N PRO A 27 23.17 -4.37 15.29
CA PRO A 27 23.08 -5.75 15.77
C PRO A 27 21.81 -6.47 15.31
N GLU A 28 20.68 -5.76 15.24
CA GLU A 28 19.39 -6.28 14.78
C GLU A 28 19.43 -6.64 13.29
N LEU A 29 20.10 -5.83 12.47
CA LEU A 29 20.34 -6.18 11.06
C LEU A 29 21.16 -7.47 10.96
N THR A 30 22.22 -7.61 11.77
CA THR A 30 23.07 -8.81 11.75
C THR A 30 22.27 -10.06 12.13
N ALA A 31 21.44 -9.97 13.17
CA ALA A 31 20.56 -11.06 13.60
C ALA A 31 19.53 -11.41 12.50
N TRP A 32 18.96 -10.40 11.83
CA TRP A 32 18.05 -10.58 10.71
C TRP A 32 18.73 -11.26 9.50
N LEU A 33 19.95 -10.84 9.15
CA LEU A 33 20.74 -11.45 8.07
C LEU A 33 21.08 -12.92 8.33
N ALA A 34 21.18 -13.33 9.61
CA ALA A 34 21.59 -14.68 9.97
C ALA A 34 20.70 -15.76 9.34
N LYS A 35 19.39 -15.52 9.27
CA LYS A 35 18.47 -16.46 8.64
C LYS A 35 18.69 -16.57 7.14
N TYR A 36 18.86 -15.44 6.44
CA TYR A 36 19.09 -15.43 4.99
C TYR A 36 20.42 -16.08 4.59
N VAL A 37 21.46 -15.87 5.37
CA VAL A 37 22.77 -16.49 5.18
C VAL A 37 22.71 -18.00 5.43
N THR A 38 22.05 -18.43 6.52
CA THR A 38 21.87 -19.85 6.84
C THR A 38 21.08 -20.57 5.75
N ASP A 39 20.01 -19.94 5.28
CA ASP A 39 19.12 -20.47 4.25
C ASP A 39 19.67 -20.26 2.81
N LYS A 40 20.92 -19.76 2.66
CA LYS A 40 21.64 -19.58 1.38
C LYS A 40 20.90 -18.71 0.36
N TRP A 41 20.33 -17.60 0.81
CA TRP A 41 19.64 -16.67 -0.08
C TRP A 41 20.61 -15.86 -0.94
N LYS A 42 20.17 -15.58 -2.17
CA LYS A 42 20.70 -14.48 -2.99
C LYS A 42 20.14 -13.16 -2.46
N ILE A 43 20.99 -12.27 -1.98
CA ILE A 43 20.59 -10.99 -1.40
C ILE A 43 20.90 -9.89 -2.41
N THR A 44 19.94 -8.99 -2.67
CA THR A 44 20.21 -7.78 -3.46
C THR A 44 20.07 -6.57 -2.56
N ALA A 45 21.19 -5.89 -2.30
CA ALA A 45 21.23 -4.69 -1.47
C ALA A 45 20.98 -3.45 -2.33
N PHE A 46 20.06 -2.60 -1.87
CA PHE A 46 19.71 -1.34 -2.53
C PHE A 46 20.08 -0.17 -1.63
N LEU A 47 21.05 0.65 -2.05
CA LEU A 47 21.34 1.89 -1.36
C LEU A 47 20.50 3.01 -1.95
N ILE A 48 19.61 3.58 -1.13
CA ILE A 48 18.76 4.71 -1.48
C ILE A 48 19.33 5.95 -0.81
N GLY A 49 20.16 6.69 -1.54
CA GLY A 49 20.66 8.00 -1.09
C GLY A 49 19.73 9.12 -1.51
N THR A 50 19.81 10.26 -0.81
CA THR A 50 19.23 11.53 -1.26
C THR A 50 20.36 12.46 -1.67
N GLU A 51 20.36 12.95 -2.91
CA GLU A 51 21.41 13.87 -3.38
C GLU A 51 21.28 15.28 -2.75
N GLN A 52 20.12 15.62 -2.18
CA GLN A 52 19.87 16.89 -1.50
C GLN A 52 18.95 16.70 -0.28
N ARG A 53 19.37 17.26 0.86
CA ARG A 53 18.51 17.43 2.05
C ARG A 53 17.81 18.78 1.91
N ASP A 54 16.72 18.83 1.15
CA ASP A 54 15.93 20.06 0.98
C ASP A 54 14.72 20.03 1.94
N GLY A 55 14.92 20.54 3.16
CA GLY A 55 13.89 20.61 4.20
C GLY A 55 13.51 19.26 4.88
N ASP A 56 12.33 19.23 5.51
CA ASP A 56 11.80 18.11 6.32
C ASP A 56 11.27 16.91 5.51
N ARG A 57 11.45 16.90 4.18
CA ARG A 57 10.97 15.81 3.31
C ARG A 57 12.08 15.29 2.43
N PHE A 58 12.39 14.01 2.59
CA PHE A 58 13.25 13.26 1.69
C PHE A 58 12.49 12.98 0.39
N GLU A 59 12.85 13.61 -0.73
CA GLU A 59 12.45 13.13 -2.05
C GLU A 59 13.23 11.85 -2.35
N MET A 60 12.71 10.72 -1.90
CA MET A 60 13.27 9.40 -2.22
C MET A 60 12.85 9.01 -3.65
N ALA A 61 13.73 9.25 -4.62
CA ALA A 61 13.55 8.74 -5.97
C ALA A 61 13.93 7.25 -6.04
N THR A 62 13.01 6.37 -5.67
CA THR A 62 13.16 4.93 -5.93
C THR A 62 12.61 4.58 -7.32
N LYS A 63 13.24 3.62 -7.99
CA LYS A 63 12.71 3.04 -9.24
C LYS A 63 12.08 1.68 -8.93
N ALA A 64 11.06 1.31 -9.68
CA ALA A 64 10.51 -0.04 -9.61
C ALA A 64 11.59 -1.06 -10.00
N VAL A 65 11.72 -2.13 -9.21
CA VAL A 65 12.64 -3.24 -9.48
C VAL A 65 11.84 -4.45 -9.95
N LYS A 66 12.28 -5.06 -11.05
CA LYS A 66 11.77 -6.35 -11.52
C LYS A 66 12.80 -7.43 -11.20
N LEU A 67 12.43 -8.35 -10.32
CA LEU A 67 13.21 -9.55 -10.02
C LEU A 67 12.54 -10.76 -10.67
N THR A 68 13.33 -11.64 -11.27
CA THR A 68 12.82 -12.87 -11.90
C THR A 68 13.71 -14.03 -11.48
N PHE A 69 13.08 -15.05 -10.91
CA PHE A 69 13.74 -16.26 -10.45
C PHE A 69 12.78 -17.45 -10.60
N LYS A 70 13.32 -18.66 -10.63
CA LYS A 70 12.53 -19.88 -10.58
C LYS A 70 12.26 -20.24 -9.12
N THR A 71 11.06 -20.70 -8.81
CA THR A 71 10.67 -21.17 -7.48
C THR A 71 9.72 -22.35 -7.61
N GLU A 72 9.75 -23.25 -6.63
CA GLU A 72 8.83 -24.38 -6.53
C GLU A 72 7.49 -23.95 -5.94
N GLU A 73 7.52 -23.02 -4.99
CA GLU A 73 6.34 -22.42 -4.36
C GLU A 73 6.37 -20.90 -4.53
N PRO A 74 5.27 -20.24 -4.90
CA PRO A 74 5.23 -18.79 -4.94
C PRO A 74 5.32 -18.20 -3.53
N PHE A 75 6.26 -17.28 -3.32
CA PHE A 75 6.41 -16.57 -2.05
C PHE A 75 6.75 -15.09 -2.27
N TYR A 76 6.50 -14.27 -1.25
CA TYR A 76 6.92 -12.87 -1.19
C TYR A 76 8.01 -12.74 -0.11
N PRO A 77 9.29 -12.53 -0.50
CA PRO A 77 10.41 -12.42 0.43
C PRO A 77 10.37 -11.05 1.11
N TYR A 78 9.76 -11.00 2.29
CA TYR A 78 9.64 -9.77 3.04
C TYR A 78 9.67 -10.05 4.54
N ARG A 79 10.81 -9.73 5.12
CA ARG A 79 11.00 -9.62 6.56
C ARG A 79 11.58 -8.27 6.93
N GLU A 80 11.31 -7.90 8.16
CA GLU A 80 11.87 -6.72 8.80
C GLU A 80 12.84 -7.16 9.90
N PRO A 81 13.96 -6.45 10.10
CA PRO A 81 14.73 -6.56 11.32
C PRO A 81 13.83 -6.28 12.53
N GLU A 82 14.07 -6.97 13.63
CA GLU A 82 13.40 -6.64 14.89
C GLU A 82 13.80 -5.22 15.29
N LEU A 83 12.82 -4.41 15.67
CA LEU A 83 13.11 -3.10 16.24
C LEU A 83 13.55 -3.30 17.69
N PRO A 84 14.56 -2.57 18.18
CA PRO A 84 14.86 -2.55 19.60
C PRO A 84 13.60 -2.13 20.36
N PRO A 85 13.38 -2.68 21.58
CA PRO A 85 12.22 -2.33 22.39
C PRO A 85 12.21 -0.81 22.60
N ALA A 86 11.26 -0.15 21.94
CA ALA A 86 11.10 1.27 22.07
C ALA A 86 10.64 1.62 23.49
N PRO A 87 11.02 2.79 24.04
CA PRO A 87 10.24 3.39 25.12
C PRO A 87 8.77 3.45 24.67
N GLU A 88 7.85 3.21 25.59
CA GLU A 88 6.40 3.09 25.35
C GLU A 88 5.90 4.00 24.22
N ALA A 89 5.29 3.37 23.20
CA ALA A 89 4.64 4.00 22.05
C ALA A 89 5.51 5.02 21.30
N LEU A 90 6.45 4.54 20.48
CA LEU A 90 6.76 5.30 19.27
C LEU A 90 5.45 5.40 18.47
N ASP A 91 4.96 6.62 18.29
CA ASP A 91 3.88 6.98 17.36
C ASP A 91 4.40 6.80 15.93
N LEU A 92 4.68 5.54 15.56
CA LEU A 92 5.12 5.19 14.23
C LEU A 92 3.94 5.44 13.30
N PRO A 93 4.16 6.18 12.19
CA PRO A 93 3.08 6.45 11.26
C PRO A 93 2.48 5.13 10.76
N PRO A 94 1.15 5.06 10.59
CA PRO A 94 0.51 3.88 10.03
C PRO A 94 1.12 3.61 8.66
N ARG A 95 1.46 2.34 8.43
CA ARG A 95 2.06 1.88 7.18
C ARG A 95 1.18 0.82 6.55
N MET A 96 1.28 0.71 5.23
CA MET A 96 0.51 -0.24 4.45
C MET A 96 1.41 -0.92 3.44
N LEU A 97 1.54 -2.23 3.53
CA LEU A 97 2.07 -3.07 2.48
C LEU A 97 0.91 -3.58 1.62
N ARG A 98 0.96 -3.27 0.32
CA ARG A 98 0.01 -3.80 -0.66
C ARG A 98 0.71 -4.78 -1.59
N VAL A 99 0.28 -6.03 -1.57
CA VAL A 99 0.82 -7.09 -2.42
C VAL A 99 -0.18 -7.45 -3.51
N TYR A 100 0.26 -7.35 -4.76
CA TYR A 100 -0.50 -7.80 -5.92
C TYR A 100 0.01 -9.18 -6.33
N PHE A 101 -0.83 -10.20 -6.19
CA PHE A 101 -0.51 -11.56 -6.55
C PHE A 101 -1.29 -11.98 -7.80
N VAL A 102 -0.56 -12.22 -8.89
CA VAL A 102 -1.10 -12.47 -10.22
C VAL A 102 -0.96 -13.96 -10.52
N SER A 103 -2.08 -14.65 -10.70
CA SER A 103 -2.14 -16.12 -10.88
C SER A 103 -3.39 -16.54 -11.66
N ASN A 104 -3.60 -17.84 -11.84
CA ASN A 104 -4.74 -18.42 -12.56
C ASN A 104 -5.99 -18.63 -11.66
N GLN A 105 -5.87 -18.43 -10.35
CA GLN A 105 -6.94 -18.65 -9.38
C GLN A 105 -6.77 -17.73 -8.16
N ARG A 106 -7.68 -17.78 -7.19
CA ARG A 106 -7.53 -17.04 -5.93
C ARG A 106 -6.55 -17.78 -5.03
N TYR A 107 -5.63 -17.03 -4.44
CA TYR A 107 -4.68 -17.50 -3.45
C TYR A 107 -4.93 -16.82 -2.10
N THR A 108 -4.38 -17.43 -1.04
CA THR A 108 -4.22 -16.84 0.28
C THR A 108 -2.75 -16.87 0.68
N GLY A 109 -2.35 -16.00 1.59
CA GLY A 109 -0.99 -16.01 2.14
C GLY A 109 -0.90 -16.76 3.47
N ARG A 110 0.26 -17.37 3.71
CA ARG A 110 0.61 -18.03 4.97
C ARG A 110 1.96 -17.51 5.47
N LEU A 111 2.13 -17.50 6.78
CA LEU A 111 3.40 -17.24 7.46
C LEU A 111 3.79 -18.52 8.21
N GLY A 112 4.67 -19.30 7.59
CA GLY A 112 4.97 -20.65 8.04
C GLY A 112 3.70 -21.51 8.12
N ALA A 113 3.37 -22.02 9.29
CA ALA A 113 2.16 -22.83 9.50
C ALA A 113 0.88 -21.97 9.63
N ALA A 114 1.00 -20.71 10.02
CA ALA A 114 -0.13 -19.82 10.34
C ALA A 114 -0.65 -19.06 9.11
N SER A 115 -1.87 -18.54 9.21
CA SER A 115 -2.42 -17.63 8.21
C SER A 115 -1.68 -16.28 8.26
N TRP A 116 -1.40 -15.69 7.10
CA TRP A 116 -0.92 -14.32 7.04
C TRP A 116 -2.06 -13.37 7.41
N ASN A 117 -1.83 -12.48 8.38
CA ASN A 117 -2.82 -11.50 8.86
C ASN A 117 -2.99 -10.31 7.90
N ALA A 118 -3.17 -10.58 6.61
CA ALA A 118 -3.48 -9.58 5.61
C ALA A 118 -4.95 -9.69 5.17
N SER A 119 -5.58 -8.56 4.92
CA SER A 119 -6.93 -8.54 4.35
C SER A 119 -6.89 -8.69 2.83
N THR A 120 -7.85 -9.41 2.26
CA THR A 120 -8.02 -9.49 0.79
C THR A 120 -8.92 -8.35 0.34
N LEU A 121 -8.35 -7.35 -0.34
CA LEU A 121 -9.08 -6.18 -0.85
C LEU A 121 -9.81 -6.48 -2.15
N PHE A 122 -9.20 -7.29 -3.01
CA PHE A 122 -9.69 -7.59 -4.35
C PHE A 122 -9.22 -8.99 -4.77
N SER A 123 -10.07 -9.72 -5.48
CA SER A 123 -9.68 -10.93 -6.17
C SER A 123 -10.64 -11.19 -7.32
N ALA A 124 -10.24 -10.88 -8.54
CA ALA A 124 -11.03 -11.10 -9.74
C ALA A 124 -10.13 -11.13 -10.98
N PRO A 125 -10.67 -11.52 -12.14
CA PRO A 125 -9.95 -11.33 -13.39
C PRO A 125 -9.58 -9.87 -13.62
N LEU A 126 -8.36 -9.61 -14.06
CA LEU A 126 -7.86 -8.27 -14.33
C LEU A 126 -6.90 -8.31 -15.53
N GLU A 127 -7.20 -7.49 -16.54
CA GLU A 127 -6.31 -7.26 -17.67
C GLU A 127 -5.08 -6.48 -17.19
N LEU A 128 -3.89 -7.05 -17.37
CA LEU A 128 -2.63 -6.45 -16.96
C LEU A 128 -1.78 -6.10 -18.19
N PRO A 129 -1.02 -4.98 -18.16
CA PRO A 129 -0.06 -4.65 -19.22
C PRO A 129 0.90 -5.80 -19.51
N SER A 130 1.10 -6.13 -20.78
CA SER A 130 1.93 -7.26 -21.23
C SER A 130 3.39 -7.20 -20.76
N GLU A 131 3.87 -6.04 -20.31
CA GLU A 131 5.21 -5.82 -19.78
C GLU A 131 5.40 -6.44 -18.38
N LEU A 132 4.30 -6.61 -17.63
CA LEU A 132 4.32 -7.08 -16.24
C LEU A 132 4.31 -8.61 -16.13
N TRP A 133 3.97 -9.35 -17.19
CA TRP A 133 3.78 -10.80 -17.14
C TRP A 133 4.14 -11.45 -18.47
N THR A 134 4.56 -12.72 -18.43
CA THR A 134 5.13 -13.40 -19.61
C THR A 134 4.25 -14.54 -20.13
N SER A 135 3.05 -14.76 -19.59
CA SER A 135 2.26 -15.96 -19.88
C SER A 135 0.75 -15.75 -19.87
N ASN A 136 0.11 -15.89 -21.05
CA ASN A 136 -1.33 -15.80 -21.33
C ASN A 136 -2.27 -16.64 -20.43
N ALA A 137 -1.73 -17.55 -19.61
CA ALA A 137 -2.50 -18.42 -18.72
C ALA A 137 -2.89 -17.77 -17.38
N VAL A 138 -2.47 -16.53 -17.14
CA VAL A 138 -2.63 -15.84 -15.86
C VAL A 138 -3.64 -14.71 -16.02
N ASN A 139 -4.87 -14.91 -15.52
CA ASN A 139 -5.95 -13.95 -15.74
C ASN A 139 -6.52 -13.37 -14.44
N ARG A 140 -6.03 -13.74 -13.26
CA ARG A 140 -6.58 -13.31 -11.97
C ARG A 140 -5.56 -12.58 -11.12
N THR A 141 -5.99 -11.47 -10.53
CA THR A 141 -5.20 -10.70 -9.57
C THR A 141 -5.85 -10.75 -8.20
N THR A 142 -5.10 -11.12 -7.17
CA THR A 142 -5.50 -11.02 -5.77
C THR A 142 -4.68 -9.93 -5.09
N VAL A 143 -5.34 -8.99 -4.42
CA VAL A 143 -4.70 -7.86 -3.74
C VAL A 143 -4.82 -8.06 -2.24
N PHE A 144 -3.67 -8.11 -1.57
CA PHE A 144 -3.55 -8.22 -0.13
C PHE A 144 -3.12 -6.89 0.48
N ILE A 145 -3.67 -6.57 1.65
CA ILE A 145 -3.31 -5.40 2.44
C ILE A 145 -2.85 -5.88 3.81
N ASP A 146 -1.59 -5.58 4.14
CA ASP A 146 -0.95 -5.84 5.43
C ASP A 146 -0.59 -4.50 6.08
N ASP A 147 -1.21 -4.24 7.21
CA ASP A 147 -1.08 -3.02 8.02
C ASP A 147 -0.31 -3.26 9.33
N ALA A 148 0.32 -4.44 9.49
CA ALA A 148 1.08 -4.76 10.68
C ALA A 148 2.27 -3.80 10.88
N SER A 149 2.38 -3.20 12.07
CA SER A 149 3.46 -2.29 12.45
C SER A 149 3.83 -2.46 13.94
N PRO A 150 5.02 -2.97 14.27
CA PRO A 150 5.96 -3.65 13.36
C PRO A 150 5.38 -4.96 12.84
N ARG A 151 5.84 -5.43 11.69
CA ARG A 151 5.53 -6.80 11.28
C ARG A 151 6.54 -7.74 11.92
N ILE A 152 6.09 -8.55 12.88
CA ILE A 152 6.92 -9.59 13.50
C ILE A 152 7.24 -10.64 12.43
N ALA A 153 8.40 -10.52 11.80
CA ALA A 153 8.73 -11.23 10.57
C ALA A 153 9.57 -12.49 10.83
N ARG A 154 8.93 -13.54 11.36
CA ARG A 154 9.60 -14.83 11.64
C ARG A 154 9.77 -15.71 10.39
N ASP A 155 8.87 -15.58 9.42
CA ASP A 155 8.81 -16.41 8.22
C ASP A 155 8.50 -15.57 6.97
N GLU A 156 8.72 -16.15 5.78
CA GLU A 156 8.30 -15.52 4.52
C GLU A 156 6.81 -15.77 4.25
N VAL A 157 6.19 -14.92 3.42
CA VAL A 157 4.82 -15.17 2.97
C VAL A 157 4.86 -16.20 1.85
N THR A 158 4.27 -17.37 2.05
CA THR A 158 3.98 -18.30 0.94
C THR A 158 2.54 -18.15 0.48
N PHE A 159 2.29 -18.40 -0.80
CA PHE A 159 0.95 -18.32 -1.37
C PHE A 159 0.44 -19.70 -1.72
N VAL A 160 -0.73 -20.05 -1.16
CA VAL A 160 -1.42 -21.30 -1.47
C VAL A 160 -2.80 -21.03 -2.07
N PRO A 161 -3.36 -21.93 -2.89
CA PRO A 161 -4.70 -21.77 -3.43
C PRO A 161 -5.73 -21.59 -2.30
N HIS A 162 -6.60 -20.59 -2.43
CA HIS A 162 -7.69 -20.37 -1.47
C HIS A 162 -8.77 -21.44 -1.70
N THR A 163 -9.42 -21.92 -0.63
CA THR A 163 -10.50 -22.92 -0.75
C THR A 163 -11.75 -22.32 -1.40
N ASP A 164 -12.09 -21.09 -1.04
CA ASP A 164 -13.09 -20.26 -1.73
C ASP A 164 -12.48 -19.49 -2.92
N GLN A 165 -13.11 -19.64 -4.10
CA GLN A 165 -12.69 -19.04 -5.37
C GLN A 165 -13.59 -17.88 -5.83
N GLN A 166 -14.53 -17.44 -4.99
CA GLN A 166 -15.42 -16.33 -5.30
C GLN A 166 -14.67 -15.02 -5.57
N VAL A 167 -15.30 -14.16 -6.36
CA VAL A 167 -14.78 -12.82 -6.66
C VAL A 167 -14.87 -11.95 -5.41
N VAL A 168 -13.77 -11.28 -5.07
CA VAL A 168 -13.74 -10.25 -4.03
C VAL A 168 -13.66 -8.89 -4.72
N LYS A 169 -14.65 -8.03 -4.49
CA LYS A 169 -14.65 -6.66 -5.02
C LYS A 169 -14.18 -5.69 -3.94
N GLN A 170 -13.37 -4.72 -4.35
CA GLN A 170 -13.00 -3.62 -3.49
C GLN A 170 -14.26 -2.83 -3.11
N PRO A 171 -14.43 -2.45 -1.83
CA PRO A 171 -15.54 -1.57 -1.44
C PRO A 171 -15.45 -0.24 -2.21
N PRO A 172 -16.58 0.34 -2.64
CA PRO A 172 -16.56 1.58 -3.38
C PRO A 172 -15.93 2.71 -2.55
N THR A 173 -14.99 3.45 -3.14
CA THR A 173 -14.53 4.70 -2.54
C THR A 173 -15.60 5.76 -2.73
N VAL A 174 -16.32 6.09 -1.67
CA VAL A 174 -17.31 7.17 -1.67
C VAL A 174 -16.56 8.49 -1.49
N ILE A 175 -16.47 9.28 -2.56
CA ILE A 175 -15.90 10.63 -2.49
C ILE A 175 -17.07 11.60 -2.32
N ASP A 176 -17.36 11.96 -1.08
CA ASP A 176 -18.34 13.01 -0.80
C ASP A 176 -17.77 14.36 -1.21
N ARG A 177 -18.32 14.92 -2.29
CA ARG A 177 -18.06 16.31 -2.70
C ARG A 177 -19.26 17.16 -2.30
N PRO A 178 -19.31 17.69 -1.06
CA PRO A 178 -20.41 18.56 -0.65
C PRO A 178 -20.42 19.80 -1.54
N ARG A 179 -21.41 19.89 -2.43
CA ARG A 179 -21.62 21.08 -3.26
C ARG A 179 -22.34 22.12 -2.41
N LYS A 180 -21.60 23.11 -1.91
CA LYS A 180 -22.21 24.28 -1.27
C LYS A 180 -22.89 25.11 -2.36
N ILE A 181 -24.22 25.09 -2.37
CA ILE A 181 -25.03 25.99 -3.20
C ILE A 181 -25.39 27.18 -2.31
N THR A 182 -24.84 28.35 -2.62
CA THR A 182 -25.25 29.60 -1.96
C THR A 182 -26.63 29.97 -2.47
N ILE A 183 -27.62 29.96 -1.58
CA ILE A 183 -28.97 30.42 -1.89
C ILE A 183 -29.00 31.94 -1.62
N PRO A 184 -29.25 32.79 -2.63
CA PRO A 184 -29.35 34.23 -2.44
C PRO A 184 -30.69 34.56 -1.79
N LEU A 185 -30.74 34.51 -0.46
CA LEU A 185 -31.95 34.79 0.33
C LEU A 185 -32.50 36.20 0.04
N GLU A 186 -31.63 37.14 -0.32
CA GLU A 186 -31.97 38.51 -0.71
C GLU A 186 -32.83 38.54 -1.98
N GLY A 187 -32.52 37.70 -2.97
CA GLY A 187 -33.29 37.59 -4.20
C GLY A 187 -34.68 37.01 -3.96
N ILE A 188 -34.78 36.00 -3.08
CA ILE A 188 -36.06 35.41 -2.68
C ILE A 188 -36.92 36.44 -1.95
N ALA A 189 -36.34 37.18 -1.00
CA ALA A 189 -37.04 38.22 -0.26
C ALA A 189 -37.57 39.33 -1.18
N LEU A 190 -36.76 39.78 -2.15
CA LEU A 190 -37.17 40.79 -3.12
C LEU A 190 -38.38 40.32 -3.95
N VAL A 191 -38.35 39.08 -4.44
CA VAL A 191 -39.46 38.49 -5.23
C VAL A 191 -40.74 38.42 -4.39
N LEU A 192 -40.64 38.03 -3.12
CA LEU A 192 -41.79 37.97 -2.21
C LEU A 192 -42.38 39.37 -1.94
N ILE A 193 -41.52 40.38 -1.70
CA ILE A 193 -41.95 41.77 -1.49
C ILE A 193 -42.64 42.32 -2.74
N VAL A 194 -42.03 42.15 -3.92
CA VAL A 194 -42.61 42.61 -5.19
C VAL A 194 -43.93 41.92 -5.48
N GLY A 195 -44.00 40.60 -5.29
CA GLY A 195 -45.23 39.82 -5.42
C GLY A 195 -46.33 40.33 -4.49
N PHE A 196 -46.01 40.57 -3.22
CA PHE A 196 -46.95 41.14 -2.25
C PHE A 196 -47.46 42.53 -2.65
N LEU A 197 -46.57 43.41 -3.13
CA LEU A 197 -46.94 44.75 -3.60
C LEU A 197 -47.85 44.70 -4.84
N ILE A 198 -47.60 43.79 -5.78
CA ILE A 198 -48.43 43.59 -6.97
C ILE A 198 -49.83 43.08 -6.58
N ILE A 199 -49.90 42.09 -5.67
CA ILE A 199 -51.16 41.54 -5.17
C ILE A 199 -51.97 42.63 -4.46
N ARG A 200 -51.33 43.40 -3.57
CA ARG A 200 -51.98 44.51 -2.85
C ARG A 200 -52.49 45.60 -3.78
N ARG A 201 -51.75 45.94 -4.84
CA ARG A 201 -52.19 46.90 -5.87
C ARG A 201 -53.38 46.38 -6.68
N ARG A 202 -53.45 45.08 -6.95
CA ARG A 202 -54.59 44.46 -7.64
C ARG A 202 -55.83 44.42 -6.76
N SER A 203 -55.71 44.05 -5.49
CA SER A 203 -56.85 44.01 -4.57
C SER A 203 -57.44 45.40 -4.28
N SER A 204 -56.60 46.44 -4.19
CA SER A 204 -57.10 47.82 -4.02
C SER A 204 -57.81 48.37 -5.24
N ARG A 205 -57.54 47.85 -6.44
CA ARG A 205 -58.25 48.23 -7.68
C ARG A 205 -59.55 47.46 -7.88
N ALA A 206 -59.65 46.23 -7.36
CA ALA A 206 -60.85 45.41 -7.44
C ALA A 206 -61.95 45.80 -6.42
N GLY A 207 -61.64 46.64 -5.42
CA GLY A 207 -62.61 47.18 -4.46
C GLY A 207 -63.03 48.63 -4.73
N ALA A 208 -62.71 49.16 -5.93
CA ALA A 208 -63.01 50.53 -6.34
C ALA A 208 -64.01 50.62 -7.53
N GLU A 209 -64.67 49.51 -7.87
CA GLU A 209 -65.89 49.44 -8.70
C GLU A 209 -67.08 49.11 -7.80
#